data_AF-A0A859I9A2-F1
#
_entry.id   AF-A0A859I9A2-F1
#
_cell.length_a   1.000
_cell.length_b   1.000
_cell.length_c   1.000
_cell.angle_alpha   90.00
_cell.angle_beta   90.00
_cell.angle_gamma   90.00
#
_symmetry.space_group_name_H-M   'P 1'
#
loop_
_entity.id
_entity.type
_entity.pdbx_description
1 polymer ?
#
loop_
_entity_poly.entity_id
_entity_poly.type
_entity_poly.pdbx_seq_one_letter_code
_entity_poly.pdbx_strand_id
1 'polypeptide(L)'
;MFKIQNQFKIISIYLFIFLGLLLVNNNLVMANNANSNVNIPRNNNVNNNILTQIRTLHDLLLNEANLFQELYNATRDNLPQDIIINLKNQIRNIHIQSENIRINILSNQ
;
A
#
# COMPACT_ATOMS: atom_id res chain seq x y z
N MET A 1 -19.65 27.75 15.98
CA MET A 1 -18.35 27.27 15.48
C MET A 1 -18.17 25.74 15.47
N PHE A 2 -19.13 24.95 15.97
CA PHE A 2 -19.02 23.47 16.04
C PHE A 2 -19.21 22.72 14.70
N LYS A 3 -19.94 23.28 13.72
CA LYS A 3 -20.18 22.61 12.43
C LYS A 3 -18.93 22.54 11.53
N ILE A 4 -18.01 23.49 11.66
CA ILE A 4 -16.78 23.55 10.84
C ILE A 4 -15.78 22.42 11.22
N GLN A 5 -15.70 22.03 12.49
CA GLN A 5 -14.73 21.04 12.96
C GLN A 5 -15.02 19.62 12.42
N ASN A 6 -16.30 19.23 12.37
CA ASN A 6 -16.68 17.95 11.76
C ASN A 6 -16.46 17.94 10.24
N GLN A 7 -16.68 19.08 9.57
CA GLN A 7 -16.42 19.21 8.13
C GLN A 7 -14.93 19.11 7.80
N PHE A 8 -14.05 19.69 8.64
CA PHE A 8 -12.60 19.56 8.47
C PHE A 8 -12.10 18.12 8.69
N LYS A 9 -12.67 17.37 9.65
CA LYS A 9 -12.36 15.94 9.84
C LYS A 9 -12.76 15.09 8.64
N ILE A 10 -13.93 15.38 8.07
CA ILE A 10 -14.42 14.69 6.89
C ILE A 10 -13.54 15.02 5.68
N ILE A 11 -13.19 16.29 5.48
CA ILE A 11 -12.25 16.73 4.44
C ILE A 11 -10.89 16.05 4.61
N SER A 12 -10.37 15.93 5.83
CA SER A 12 -9.06 15.31 6.06
C SER A 12 -9.06 13.82 5.76
N ILE A 13 -10.15 13.10 6.06
CA ILE A 13 -10.31 11.69 5.70
C ILE A 13 -10.30 11.52 4.17
N TYR A 14 -11.08 12.33 3.44
CA TYR A 14 -11.14 12.23 1.99
C TYR A 14 -9.83 12.64 1.32
N LEU A 15 -9.15 13.64 1.88
CA LEU A 15 -7.83 14.06 1.42
C LEU A 15 -6.79 12.96 1.64
N PHE A 16 -6.83 12.26 2.77
CA PHE A 16 -5.91 11.15 3.06
C PHE A 16 -6.17 9.94 2.14
N ILE A 17 -7.45 9.60 1.90
CA ILE A 17 -7.84 8.56 0.94
C ILE A 17 -7.36 8.91 -0.47
N PHE A 18 -7.55 10.17 -0.89
CA PHE A 18 -7.11 10.64 -2.19
C PHE A 18 -5.58 10.60 -2.33
N LEU A 19 -4.83 11.00 -1.31
CA LEU A 19 -3.36 10.87 -1.31
C LEU A 19 -2.92 9.41 -1.33
N GLY A 20 -3.55 8.52 -0.55
CA GLY A 20 -3.26 7.08 -0.57
C GLY A 20 -3.42 6.48 -1.97
N LEU A 21 -4.53 6.77 -2.66
CA LEU A 21 -4.76 6.36 -4.04
C LEU A 21 -3.76 6.99 -5.03
N LEU A 22 -3.41 8.27 -4.84
CA LEU A 22 -2.42 8.97 -5.68
C LEU A 22 -1.03 8.34 -5.57
N LEU A 23 -0.60 7.95 -4.36
CA LEU A 23 0.69 7.28 -4.15
C LEU A 23 0.72 5.88 -4.77
N VAL A 24 -0.35 5.09 -4.63
CA VAL A 24 -0.44 3.76 -5.26
C VAL A 24 -0.38 3.85 -6.78
N ASN A 25 -1.07 4.82 -7.39
CA ASN A 25 -1.10 4.97 -8.84
C ASN A 25 0.21 5.56 -9.40
N ASN A 26 0.90 6.44 -8.65
CA ASN A 26 2.21 6.95 -9.05
C ASN A 26 3.31 5.88 -9.00
N ASN A 27 3.23 4.89 -8.11
CA ASN A 27 4.21 3.79 -8.10
C ASN A 27 4.11 2.91 -9.37
N LEU A 28 2.90 2.74 -9.91
CA LEU A 28 2.69 2.03 -11.18
C LEU A 28 3.29 2.78 -12.38
N VAL A 29 3.18 4.12 -12.40
CA VAL A 29 3.69 4.97 -13.48
C VAL A 29 5.21 5.19 -13.37
N MET A 30 5.74 5.29 -12.15
CA MET A 30 7.18 5.46 -11.90
C MET A 30 7.98 4.18 -12.18
N ALA A 31 7.38 3.00 -12.01
CA ALA A 31 7.98 1.72 -12.39
C ALA A 31 8.16 1.57 -13.92
N ASN A 32 7.36 2.28 -14.74
CA ASN A 32 7.45 2.19 -16.20
C ASN A 32 8.43 3.20 -16.81
N ASN A 33 8.92 4.19 -16.04
CA ASN A 33 9.84 5.23 -16.52
C ASN A 33 11.33 4.90 -16.28
N ALA A 34 11.64 3.78 -15.64
CA ALA A 34 13.03 3.34 -15.39
C ALA A 34 13.70 2.66 -16.60
N ASN A 35 13.03 2.58 -17.75
CA ASN A 35 13.52 1.89 -18.96
C ASN A 35 14.31 2.80 -19.92
N SER A 36 14.97 3.85 -19.43
CA SER A 36 15.92 4.61 -20.23
C SER A 36 17.36 4.34 -19.79
N ASN A 37 17.94 3.34 -20.45
CA ASN A 37 19.31 3.33 -20.93
C ASN A 37 20.45 3.23 -19.89
N VAL A 38 20.73 2.02 -19.38
CA VAL A 38 22.10 1.66 -18.96
C VAL A 38 22.36 0.18 -19.26
N ASN A 39 23.29 -0.06 -20.20
CA ASN A 39 23.95 -1.35 -20.40
C ASN A 39 24.62 -1.81 -19.09
N ILE A 40 24.06 -2.80 -18.38
CA ILE A 40 24.75 -3.52 -17.30
C ILE A 40 24.59 -5.04 -17.50
N PRO A 41 25.65 -5.86 -17.32
CA PRO A 41 25.66 -7.26 -17.73
C PRO A 41 24.67 -8.11 -16.93
N ARG A 42 24.04 -9.03 -17.67
CA ARG A 42 22.88 -9.89 -17.37
C ARG A 42 22.98 -10.85 -16.18
N ASN A 43 23.98 -10.74 -15.29
CA ASN A 43 24.14 -11.65 -14.12
C ASN A 43 23.68 -11.04 -12.78
N ASN A 44 23.67 -9.71 -12.65
CA ASN A 44 23.32 -9.05 -11.38
C ASN A 44 21.81 -8.80 -11.22
N ASN A 45 21.02 -9.15 -12.25
CA ASN A 45 19.63 -8.71 -12.37
C ASN A 45 18.66 -9.55 -11.53
N VAL A 46 18.96 -10.83 -11.29
CA VAL A 46 18.08 -11.73 -10.51
C VAL A 46 18.14 -11.41 -9.02
N ASN A 47 19.34 -11.22 -8.45
CA ASN A 47 19.50 -10.84 -7.05
C ASN A 47 18.94 -9.44 -6.74
N ASN A 48 19.09 -8.49 -7.68
CA ASN A 48 18.48 -7.17 -7.54
C ASN A 48 16.95 -7.25 -7.57
N ASN A 49 16.37 -8.14 -8.39
CA ASN A 49 14.92 -8.35 -8.47
C ASN A 49 14.35 -9.04 -7.21
N ILE A 50 15.05 -10.01 -6.63
CA ILE A 50 14.62 -10.64 -5.38
C ILE A 50 14.73 -9.63 -4.22
N LEU A 51 15.81 -8.85 -4.15
CA LEU A 51 15.97 -7.83 -3.12
C LEU A 51 14.91 -6.73 -3.21
N THR A 52 14.56 -6.28 -4.42
CA THR A 52 13.46 -5.31 -4.60
C THR A 52 12.11 -5.92 -4.21
N GLN A 53 11.84 -7.17 -4.56
CA GLN A 53 10.63 -7.88 -4.13
C GLN A 53 10.55 -8.05 -2.60
N ILE A 54 11.66 -8.31 -1.91
CA ILE A 54 11.70 -8.35 -0.45
C ILE A 54 11.40 -6.97 0.16
N ARG A 55 11.92 -5.90 -0.46
CA ARG A 55 11.67 -4.53 0.00
C ARG A 55 10.22 -4.13 -0.18
N THR A 56 9.63 -4.42 -1.34
CA THR A 56 8.20 -4.15 -1.58
C THR A 56 7.31 -4.98 -0.67
N LEU A 57 7.69 -6.24 -0.39
CA LEU A 57 6.99 -7.07 0.60
C LEU A 57 7.04 -6.44 2.00
N HIS A 58 8.19 -5.93 2.42
CA HIS A 58 8.32 -5.24 3.70
C HIS A 58 7.42 -4.01 3.80
N ASP A 59 7.42 -3.16 2.77
CA ASP A 59 6.59 -1.97 2.72
C ASP A 59 5.09 -2.30 2.74
N LEU A 60 4.69 -3.38 2.03
CA LEU A 60 3.30 -3.87 2.04
C LEU A 60 2.88 -4.36 3.43
N LEU A 61 3.73 -5.14 4.11
CA LEU A 61 3.44 -5.63 5.47
C LEU A 61 3.38 -4.48 6.49
N LEU A 62 4.22 -3.45 6.34
CA LEU A 62 4.15 -2.25 7.16
C LEU A 62 2.84 -1.48 6.92
N ASN A 63 2.42 -1.35 5.66
CA ASN A 63 1.14 -0.74 5.31
C ASN A 63 -0.06 -1.54 5.84
N GLU A 64 0.01 -2.88 5.78
CA GLU A 64 -1.00 -3.77 6.36
C GLU A 64 -1.14 -3.53 7.87
N ALA A 65 -0.03 -3.43 8.61
CA ALA A 65 -0.04 -3.13 10.04
C ALA A 65 -0.67 -1.77 10.36
N ASN A 66 -0.37 -0.73 9.57
CA ASN A 66 -0.97 0.59 9.71
C ASN A 66 -2.48 0.55 9.49
N LEU A 67 -2.95 -0.16 8.45
CA LEU A 67 -4.37 -0.32 8.19
C LEU A 67 -5.10 -1.12 9.27
N PHE A 68 -4.45 -2.10 9.91
CA PHE A 68 -5.02 -2.77 11.08
C PHE A 68 -5.19 -1.81 12.26
N GLN A 69 -4.24 -0.90 12.48
CA GLN A 69 -4.36 0.13 13.51
C GLN A 69 -5.49 1.12 13.18
N GLU A 70 -5.65 1.50 11.91
CA GLU A 70 -6.75 2.33 11.45
C GLU A 70 -8.10 1.63 11.58
N LEU A 71 -8.18 0.34 11.27
CA LEU A 71 -9.38 -0.47 11.47
C LEU A 71 -9.75 -0.57 12.96
N TYR A 72 -8.75 -0.74 13.83
CA TYR A 72 -8.95 -0.72 15.28
C TYR A 72 -9.51 0.63 15.73
N ASN A 73 -8.89 1.74 15.33
CA ASN A 73 -9.37 3.08 15.65
C ASN A 73 -10.77 3.32 15.07
N ALA A 74 -11.03 2.87 13.84
CA ALA A 74 -12.33 3.03 13.18
C ALA A 74 -13.46 2.29 13.90
N THR A 75 -13.15 1.08 14.38
CA THR A 75 -14.10 0.29 15.16
C THR A 75 -14.32 0.92 16.53
N ARG A 76 -13.24 1.36 17.20
CA ARG A 76 -13.32 2.01 18.52
C ARG A 76 -14.13 3.30 18.48
N ASP A 77 -13.96 4.09 17.42
CA ASP A 77 -14.59 5.39 17.27
C ASP A 77 -16.00 5.29 16.63
N ASN A 78 -16.52 4.06 16.44
CA ASN A 78 -17.82 3.77 15.82
C ASN A 78 -18.02 4.47 14.46
N LEU A 79 -16.99 4.46 13.63
CA LEU A 79 -17.08 4.98 12.27
C LEU A 79 -18.10 4.17 11.43
N PRO A 80 -18.67 4.78 10.37
CA PRO A 80 -19.64 4.11 9.48
C PRO A 80 -19.16 2.74 8.99
N GLN A 81 -20.09 1.78 8.91
CA GLN A 81 -19.79 0.41 8.48
C GLN A 81 -19.14 0.34 7.11
N ASP A 82 -19.49 1.25 6.20
CA ASP A 82 -18.90 1.32 4.86
C ASP A 82 -17.38 1.60 4.91
N ILE A 83 -16.93 2.41 5.87
CA ILE A 83 -15.51 2.71 6.08
C ILE A 83 -14.80 1.49 6.66
N ILE A 84 -15.40 0.81 7.62
CA ILE A 84 -14.88 -0.42 8.23
C ILE A 84 -14.75 -1.53 7.17
N ILE A 85 -15.76 -1.70 6.32
CA ILE A 85 -15.76 -2.66 5.20
C ILE A 85 -14.67 -2.30 4.20
N ASN A 86 -14.51 -1.03 3.85
CA ASN A 86 -13.47 -0.58 2.93
C ASN A 86 -12.06 -0.86 3.48
N LEU A 87 -11.81 -0.58 4.78
CA LEU A 87 -10.54 -0.88 5.43
C LEU A 87 -10.25 -2.39 5.44
N LYS A 88 -11.25 -3.23 5.75
CA LYS A 88 -11.12 -4.69 5.68
C LYS A 88 -10.79 -5.18 4.27
N ASN A 89 -11.42 -4.61 3.24
CA ASN A 89 -11.13 -4.95 1.85
C ASN A 89 -9.72 -4.54 1.44
N GLN A 90 -9.24 -3.38 1.89
CA GLN A 90 -7.87 -2.93 1.62
C GLN A 90 -6.83 -3.84 2.28
N ILE A 91 -7.02 -4.19 3.55
CA ILE A 91 -6.17 -5.16 4.27
C ILE A 91 -6.12 -6.48 3.51
N ARG A 92 -7.28 -7.02 3.11
CA ARG A 92 -7.35 -8.26 2.34
C ARG A 92 -6.59 -8.19 1.01
N ASN A 93 -6.71 -7.07 0.29
CA ASN A 93 -6.01 -6.89 -0.98
C ASN A 93 -4.48 -6.84 -0.79
N ILE A 94 -4.00 -6.12 0.23
CA ILE A 94 -2.57 -6.06 0.55
C ILE A 94 -2.06 -7.44 0.97
N HIS A 95 -2.81 -8.16 1.80
CA HIS A 95 -2.47 -9.51 2.22
C HIS A 95 -2.28 -10.46 1.01
N ILE A 96 -3.22 -10.44 0.06
CA ILE A 96 -3.12 -11.24 -1.17
C ILE A 96 -1.88 -10.84 -1.98
N GLN A 97 -1.60 -9.54 -2.10
CA GLN A 97 -0.41 -9.06 -2.83
C GLN A 97 0.89 -9.49 -2.14
N SER A 98 0.97 -9.39 -0.80
CA SER A 98 2.14 -9.83 -0.05
C SER A 98 2.39 -11.34 -0.18
N GLU A 99 1.33 -12.15 -0.17
CA GLU A 99 1.45 -13.60 -0.34
C GLU A 99 1.92 -13.96 -1.76
N ASN A 100 1.40 -13.28 -2.80
CA ASN A 100 1.89 -13.49 -4.17
C ASN A 100 3.38 -13.15 -4.31
N ILE A 101 3.85 -12.07 -3.68
CA ILE A 101 5.27 -11.70 -3.69
C ILE A 101 6.10 -12.73 -2.91
N ARG A 102 5.63 -13.20 -1.75
CA ARG A 102 6.29 -14.26 -0.98
C ARG A 102 6.47 -15.53 -1.81
N ILE A 103 5.42 -15.98 -2.48
CA ILE A 103 5.45 -17.15 -3.36
C ILE A 103 6.47 -16.95 -4.49
N ASN A 104 6.47 -15.77 -5.13
CA ASN A 104 7.43 -15.45 -6.20
C ASN A 104 8.89 -15.43 -5.71
N ILE A 105 9.14 -14.96 -4.49
CA ILE A 105 10.49 -15.02 -3.89
C ILE A 105 10.89 -16.48 -3.65
N LEU A 106 10.02 -17.28 -3.03
CA LEU A 106 10.26 -18.69 -2.74
C LEU A 106 10.48 -19.54 -4.01
N SER A 107 9.78 -19.25 -5.10
CA SER A 107 9.95 -19.97 -6.37
C SER A 107 11.24 -19.62 -7.12
N ASN A 108 11.90 -18.52 -6.75
CA ASN A 108 13.13 -18.05 -7.39
C ASN A 108 14.40 -18.34 -6.55
N GLN A 109 14.27 -19.08 -5.44
CA GLN A 109 15.38 -19.61 -4.62
C GLN A 109 15.76 -21.02 -5.06
#